data_AF-A0A7W1B865-F1
#
_entry.id   AF-A0A7W1B865-F1
#
_cell.length_a   1.000
_cell.length_b   1.000
_cell.length_c   1.000
_cell.angle_alpha   90.00
_cell.angle_beta   90.00
_cell.angle_gamma   90.00
#
_symmetry.space_group_name_H-M   'P 1'
#
loop_
_entity.id
_entity.type
_entity.pdbx_description
1 polymer ?
#
loop_
_entity_poly.entity_id
_entity_poly.type
_entity_poly.pdbx_seq_one_letter_code
_entity_poly.pdbx_strand_id
1 'polypeptide(L)'
;GTRPAPGGITWKHDPLHMTAGPYPYRLDLAAQFWQRITCPVLIVDGAQSRLNLPIDERARRRALFKHQRYAIVDDAGHALQRHQPDAAARLILEHAPSL
;
A
#
# COMPACT_ATOMS: atom_id res chain seq x y z
N GLY A 1 -8.48 8.35 -16.14
CA GLY A 1 -8.44 8.97 -17.48
C GLY A 1 -8.78 10.44 -17.39
N THR A 2 -8.71 11.21 -18.48
CA THR A 2 -8.98 12.65 -18.49
C THR A 2 -10.18 12.97 -19.38
N ARG A 3 -10.83 14.12 -19.14
CA ARG A 3 -11.88 14.69 -20.00
C ARG A 3 -11.57 16.15 -20.33
N PRO A 4 -12.03 16.68 -21.47
CA PRO A 4 -11.95 18.11 -21.75
C PRO A 4 -12.68 18.95 -20.68
N ALA A 5 -12.15 20.14 -20.42
CA ALA A 5 -12.73 21.17 -19.56
C ALA A 5 -12.37 22.56 -20.13
N PRO A 6 -13.09 23.64 -19.76
CA PRO A 6 -12.71 24.98 -20.16
C PRO A 6 -11.25 25.28 -19.78
N GLY A 7 -10.41 25.64 -20.76
CA GLY A 7 -9.00 25.93 -20.55
C GLY A 7 -8.08 24.71 -20.38
N GLY A 8 -8.55 23.47 -20.60
CA GLY A 8 -7.66 22.30 -20.60
C GLY A 8 -8.36 20.96 -20.41
N ILE A 9 -7.77 20.13 -19.54
CA ILE A 9 -8.27 18.79 -19.21
C ILE A 9 -8.45 18.66 -17.70
N THR A 10 -9.40 17.83 -17.29
CA THR A 10 -9.59 17.46 -15.89
C THR A 10 -9.56 15.94 -15.73
N TRP A 11 -9.17 15.48 -14.55
CA TRP A 11 -9.13 14.07 -14.20
C TRP A 11 -10.55 13.54 -13.99
N LYS A 12 -10.88 12.48 -14.73
CA LYS A 12 -12.12 11.74 -14.52
C LYS A 12 -12.06 11.07 -13.14
N HIS A 13 -13.03 11.39 -12.30
CA HIS A 13 -13.31 10.74 -11.03
C HIS A 13 -14.81 10.87 -10.75
N ASP A 14 -15.34 10.00 -9.90
CA ASP A 14 -16.68 10.16 -9.34
C ASP A 14 -16.56 11.05 -8.08
N PRO A 15 -17.27 12.19 -8.01
CA PRO A 15 -17.20 13.11 -6.87
C PRO A 15 -17.47 12.45 -5.51
N LEU A 16 -18.24 11.36 -5.45
CA LEU A 16 -18.53 10.66 -4.20
C LEU A 16 -17.29 10.05 -3.54
N HIS A 17 -16.21 9.82 -4.29
CA HIS A 17 -14.93 9.34 -3.71
C HIS A 17 -14.24 10.39 -2.83
N MET A 18 -14.65 11.66 -2.89
CA MET A 18 -14.14 12.72 -2.03
C MET A 18 -15.01 12.95 -0.78
N THR A 19 -16.16 12.27 -0.69
CA THR A 19 -17.04 12.35 0.48
C THR A 19 -16.37 11.65 1.67
N ALA A 20 -16.31 12.34 2.82
CA ALA A 20 -15.83 11.72 4.04
C ALA A 20 -16.74 10.55 4.45
N GLY A 21 -16.12 9.41 4.77
CA GLY A 21 -16.85 8.26 5.28
C GLY A 21 -17.56 8.60 6.61
N PRO A 22 -18.72 7.99 6.91
CA PRO A 22 -19.47 8.28 8.13
C PRO A 22 -18.75 7.81 9.41
N TYR A 23 -17.70 6.99 9.28
CA TYR A 23 -16.91 6.47 10.40
C TYR A 23 -15.43 6.73 10.19
N PRO A 24 -14.68 7.04 11.27
CA PRO A 24 -13.24 7.17 11.20
C PRO A 24 -12.57 5.80 10.98
N TYR A 25 -11.32 5.83 10.53
CA TYR A 25 -10.49 4.63 10.51
C TYR A 25 -10.26 4.09 11.93
N ARG A 26 -10.51 2.79 12.13
CA ARG A 26 -10.41 2.10 13.42
C ARG A 26 -9.27 1.09 13.40
N LEU A 27 -8.14 1.47 13.98
CA LEU A 27 -6.94 0.64 14.00
C LEU A 27 -7.15 -0.67 14.78
N ASP A 28 -7.90 -0.61 15.89
CA ASP A 28 -8.24 -1.76 16.72
C ASP A 28 -9.05 -2.81 15.94
N LEU A 29 -9.96 -2.37 15.08
CA LEU A 29 -10.72 -3.24 14.20
C LEU A 29 -9.84 -3.81 13.08
N ALA A 30 -9.04 -2.97 12.41
CA ALA A 30 -8.12 -3.41 11.36
C ALA A 30 -7.10 -4.44 11.87
N ALA A 31 -6.57 -4.24 13.08
CA ALA A 31 -5.65 -5.15 13.74
C ALA A 31 -6.23 -6.56 13.91
N GLN A 32 -7.50 -6.67 14.31
CA GLN A 32 -8.18 -7.96 14.44
C GLN A 32 -8.24 -8.72 13.10
N PHE A 33 -8.43 -8.01 11.98
CA PHE A 33 -8.39 -8.63 10.66
C PHE A 33 -6.98 -9.08 10.28
N TRP A 34 -5.97 -8.23 10.47
CA TRP A 34 -4.59 -8.58 10.14
C TRP A 34 -4.07 -9.79 10.94
N GLN A 35 -4.41 -9.88 12.23
CA GLN A 35 -4.03 -11.00 13.09
C GLN A 35 -4.67 -12.34 12.68
N ARG A 36 -5.80 -12.31 11.96
CA ARG A 36 -6.47 -13.51 11.45
C ARG A 36 -5.88 -14.02 10.14
N ILE A 37 -4.98 -13.26 9.50
CA ILE A 37 -4.32 -13.68 8.27
C ILE A 37 -3.29 -14.76 8.59
N THR A 38 -3.51 -15.96 8.04
CA THR A 38 -2.64 -17.13 8.25
C THR A 38 -1.76 -17.47 7.07
N CYS A 39 -2.02 -16.91 5.88
CA CYS A 39 -1.15 -17.09 4.72
C CYS A 39 0.12 -16.21 4.82
N PRO A 40 1.19 -16.55 4.09
CA PRO A 40 2.37 -15.69 3.97
C PRO A 40 2.01 -14.32 3.35
N VAL A 41 2.47 -13.23 3.98
CA VAL A 41 2.24 -11.85 3.55
C VAL A 41 3.56 -11.17 3.22
N LEU A 42 3.64 -10.57 2.03
CA LEU A 42 4.72 -9.67 1.67
C LEU A 42 4.28 -8.22 1.87
N ILE A 43 5.05 -7.46 2.64
CA ILE A 43 4.86 -6.03 2.86
C ILE A 43 6.06 -5.29 2.26
N VAL A 44 5.81 -4.33 1.37
CA VAL A 44 6.86 -3.62 0.64
C VAL A 44 6.69 -2.12 0.80
N ASP A 45 7.73 -1.44 1.29
CA ASP A 45 7.80 0.02 1.35
C ASP A 45 8.78 0.55 0.28
N GLY A 46 8.47 1.69 -0.34
CA GLY A 46 9.45 2.45 -1.12
C GLY A 46 10.32 3.30 -0.19
N ALA A 47 11.65 3.25 -0.36
CA ALA A 47 12.63 3.94 0.50
C ALA A 47 12.41 5.47 0.58
N GLN A 48 11.86 6.05 -0.49
CA GLN A 48 11.64 7.50 -0.61
C GLN A 48 10.17 7.89 -0.36
N SER A 49 9.32 6.96 0.10
CA SER A 49 7.91 7.24 0.36
C SER A 49 7.75 8.20 1.55
N ARG A 50 7.15 9.36 1.29
CA ARG A 50 6.77 10.36 2.30
C ARG A 50 5.35 10.17 2.86
N LEU A 51 4.63 9.18 2.37
CA LEU A 51 3.25 8.86 2.80
C LEU A 51 3.21 7.71 3.81
N ASN A 52 4.36 7.43 4.43
CA ASN A 52 4.52 6.38 5.40
C ASN A 52 4.20 6.88 6.81
N LEU A 53 3.62 6.02 7.64
CA LEU A 53 3.48 6.27 9.09
C LEU A 53 4.87 6.37 9.75
N PRO A 54 4.99 6.88 10.99
CA PRO A 54 6.21 6.78 11.79
C PRO A 54 6.79 5.35 11.83
N ILE A 55 8.12 5.23 11.88
CA ILE A 55 8.83 3.95 11.74
C ILE A 55 8.40 2.90 12.76
N ASP A 56 8.20 3.32 14.00
CA ASP A 56 7.74 2.54 15.14
C ASP A 56 6.31 2.04 14.92
N GLU A 57 5.42 2.90 14.43
CA GLU A 57 4.04 2.53 14.13
C GLU A 57 3.95 1.56 12.95
N ARG A 58 4.80 1.73 11.92
CA ARG A 58 4.89 0.75 10.82
C ARG A 58 5.37 -0.60 11.33
N ALA A 59 6.41 -0.62 12.17
CA ALA A 59 6.92 -1.85 12.76
C ALA A 59 5.84 -2.55 13.61
N ARG A 60 5.12 -1.80 14.45
CA ARG A 60 4.02 -2.30 15.27
C ARG A 60 2.92 -2.93 14.42
N ARG A 61 2.50 -2.26 13.34
CA ARG A 61 1.43 -2.77 12.47
C ARG A 61 1.85 -4.01 11.69
N ARG A 62 3.08 -4.05 11.15
CA ARG A 62 3.61 -5.22 10.46
C ARG A 62 3.68 -6.45 11.38
N ALA A 63 4.04 -6.25 12.64
CA ALA A 63 4.10 -7.33 13.63
C ALA A 63 2.75 -8.00 13.93
N LEU A 64 1.62 -7.39 13.51
CA LEU A 64 0.29 -7.98 13.64
C LEU A 64 0.04 -9.12 12.63
N PHE A 65 0.82 -9.18 11.55
CA PHE A 65 0.74 -10.26 10.57
C PHE A 65 1.62 -11.43 11.01
N LYS A 66 1.01 -12.59 11.27
CA LYS A 66 1.70 -13.77 11.82
C LYS A 66 2.86 -14.28 10.97
N HIS A 67 2.69 -14.26 9.64
CA HIS A 67 3.65 -14.80 8.68
C HIS A 67 4.05 -13.74 7.65
N GLN A 68 4.75 -12.69 8.10
CA GLN A 68 5.13 -11.57 7.23
C GLN A 68 6.60 -11.61 6.79
N ARG A 69 6.84 -11.18 5.56
CA ARG A 69 8.13 -10.75 5.02
C ARG A 69 8.04 -9.26 4.73
N TYR A 70 9.06 -8.51 5.14
CA TYR A 70 9.15 -7.07 4.87
C TYR A 70 10.33 -6.79 3.94
N ALA A 71 10.11 -5.97 2.93
CA ALA A 71 11.12 -5.52 1.99
C ALA A 71 11.05 -4.00 1.78
N ILE A 72 12.18 -3.40 1.47
CA ILE A 72 12.28 -2.01 1.06
C ILE A 72 12.78 -1.99 -0.38
N VAL A 73 12.17 -1.16 -1.22
CA VAL A 73 12.60 -0.92 -2.60
C VAL A 73 13.23 0.46 -2.67
N ASP A 74 14.51 0.49 -3.04
CA ASP A 74 15.26 1.73 -3.25
C ASP A 74 14.76 2.49 -4.49
N ASP A 75 15.12 3.77 -4.59
CA ASP A 75 14.74 4.64 -5.71
C ASP A 75 13.23 4.64 -6.04
N ALA A 76 12.40 4.48 -5.00
CA ALA A 76 10.96 4.40 -5.11
C ALA A 76 10.23 5.17 -4.00
N GLY A 77 9.28 6.02 -4.41
CA GLY A 77 8.27 6.62 -3.52
C GLY A 77 7.06 5.72 -3.26
N HIS A 78 5.93 6.29 -2.88
CA HIS A 78 4.70 5.56 -2.52
C HIS A 78 4.17 4.64 -3.63
N ALA A 79 4.20 5.11 -4.88
CA ALA A 79 3.83 4.30 -6.05
C ALA A 79 5.00 3.42 -6.52
N LEU A 80 5.60 2.63 -5.62
CA LEU A 80 6.86 1.91 -5.87
C LEU A 80 6.79 1.01 -7.11
N GLN A 81 5.64 0.39 -7.36
CA GLN A 81 5.44 -0.49 -8.51
C GLN A 81 5.50 0.25 -9.86
N ARG A 82 5.34 1.58 -9.86
CA ARG A 82 5.52 2.42 -11.06
C ARG A 82 6.94 2.92 -11.22
N HIS A 83 7.63 3.17 -10.11
CA HIS A 83 9.02 3.63 -10.14
C HIS A 83 10.01 2.49 -10.40
N GLN A 84 9.75 1.33 -9.79
CA GLN A 84 10.61 0.14 -9.80
C GLN A 84 9.78 -1.12 -10.13
N PRO A 85 9.20 -1.22 -11.33
CA PRO A 85 8.34 -2.33 -11.72
C PRO A 85 9.04 -3.69 -11.63
N ASP A 86 10.30 -3.78 -12.05
CA ASP A 86 11.06 -5.04 -12.05
C ASP A 86 11.39 -5.52 -10.64
N ALA A 87 11.79 -4.60 -9.75
CA ALA A 87 12.04 -4.93 -8.36
C ALA A 87 10.76 -5.39 -7.64
N ALA A 88 9.64 -4.71 -7.90
CA ALA A 88 8.34 -5.11 -7.37
C ALA A 88 7.91 -6.50 -7.89
N ALA A 89 8.03 -6.74 -9.20
CA ALA A 89 7.70 -8.03 -9.81
C ALA A 89 8.55 -9.17 -9.25
N ARG A 90 9.86 -8.96 -9.11
CA ARG A 90 10.77 -9.94 -8.51
C ARG A 90 10.36 -10.30 -7.08
N LEU A 91 10.08 -9.31 -6.23
CA LEU A 91 9.64 -9.56 -4.86
C LEU A 91 8.34 -10.36 -4.81
N ILE A 92 7.39 -10.08 -5.71
CA ILE A 92 6.13 -10.83 -5.82
C ILE A 92 6.40 -12.28 -6.24
N LEU A 93 7.21 -12.51 -7.27
CA LEU A 93 7.55 -13.84 -7.76
C LEU A 93 8.30 -14.67 -6.73
N GLU A 94 9.23 -14.06 -5.98
CA GLU A 94 9.94 -14.72 -4.88
C GLU A 94 9.02 -15.09 -3.70
N HIS A 95 7.91 -14.35 -3.50
CA HIS A 95 6.97 -14.58 -2.41
C HIS A 95 5.83 -15.53 -2.79
N ALA A 96 5.52 -15.62 -4.08
CA ALA A 96 4.52 -16.55 -4.57
C ALA A 96 4.93 -17.98 -4.21
N PRO A 97 4.01 -18.82 -3.69
CA PRO A 97 4.29 -20.24 -3.52
C PRO A 97 4.67 -20.82 -4.89
N SER A 98 5.61 -21.76 -4.91
CA SER A 98 5.97 -22.50 -6.12
C SER A 98 4.70 -23.07 -6.76
N LEU A 99 4.48 -22.73 -8.04
CA LEU A 99 3.40 -23.30 -8.85
C LEU A 99 3.63 -24.79 -9.09
#